data_AF-A0A661AY49-F1
#
_entry.id   AF-A0A661AY49-F1
#
_cell.length_a   1.000
_cell.length_b   1.000
_cell.length_c   1.000
_cell.angle_alpha   90.00
_cell.angle_beta   90.00
_cell.angle_gamma   90.00
#
_symmetry.space_group_name_H-M   'P 1'
#
loop_
_entity.id
_entity.type
_entity.pdbx_description
1 polymer ?
#
loop_
_entity_poly.entity_id
_entity_poly.type
_entity_poly.pdbx_seq_one_letter_code
_entity_poly.pdbx_strand_id
1 'polypeptide(L)'
;MAPEVKRYSFGRIEIDDRVYTSDVIITPEGVMPGWWRKEGHRLCLEDLKDVWDKNPEVIIIGTGAYGVMKVPQDVVDEIKKRGVEVEVARTGHAVKLYNEMKDKRRVFACLHLTC
;
A
#
# COMPACT_ATOMS: atom_id res chain seq x y z
N MET A 1 -11.60 14.22 0.72
CA MET A 1 -10.39 13.87 1.50
C MET A 1 -10.03 12.44 1.16
N ALA A 2 -8.75 12.07 1.26
CA ALA A 2 -8.35 10.69 1.02
C ALA A 2 -8.89 9.76 2.13
N PRO A 3 -9.19 8.49 1.83
CA PRO A 3 -9.72 7.52 2.80
C PRO A 3 -8.90 7.46 4.10
N GLU A 4 -9.52 7.34 5.25
CA GLU A 4 -8.81 7.26 6.53
C GLU A 4 -8.77 5.82 7.06
N VAL A 5 -7.58 5.32 7.40
CA VAL A 5 -7.49 4.02 8.09
C VAL A 5 -7.78 4.23 9.58
N LYS A 6 -8.97 3.81 10.03
CA LYS A 6 -9.37 3.91 11.43
C LYS A 6 -8.75 2.82 12.30
N ARG A 7 -8.60 1.60 11.76
CA ARG A 7 -8.06 0.46 12.51
C ARG A 7 -7.38 -0.55 11.60
N TYR A 8 -6.29 -1.13 12.08
CA TYR A 8 -5.62 -2.27 11.45
C TYR A 8 -5.35 -3.36 12.49
N SER A 9 -5.56 -4.61 12.08
CA SER A 9 -5.20 -5.83 12.79
C SER A 9 -4.90 -6.95 11.77
N PHE A 10 -4.31 -8.05 12.21
CA PHE A 10 -3.99 -9.18 11.33
C PHE A 10 -5.22 -9.62 10.52
N GLY A 11 -5.10 -9.59 9.19
CA GLY A 11 -6.16 -9.99 8.26
C GLY A 11 -7.38 -9.08 8.22
N ARG A 12 -7.36 -7.90 8.87
CA ARG A 12 -8.50 -6.98 8.91
C ARG A 12 -8.05 -5.52 8.96
N ILE A 13 -8.57 -4.70 8.06
CA ILE A 13 -8.39 -3.25 8.06
C ILE A 13 -9.75 -2.54 7.95
N GLU A 14 -9.90 -1.46 8.68
CA GLU A 14 -11.08 -0.61 8.70
C GLU A 14 -10.70 0.75 8.14
N ILE A 15 -11.31 1.10 7.01
CA ILE A 15 -11.03 2.32 6.25
C ILE A 15 -12.35 3.06 6.08
N ASP A 16 -12.40 4.29 6.57
CA ASP A 16 -13.62 5.06 6.77
C ASP A 16 -14.67 4.22 7.50
N ASP A 17 -15.80 3.91 6.86
CA ASP A 17 -16.90 3.13 7.45
C ASP A 17 -16.97 1.71 6.87
N ARG A 18 -15.90 1.22 6.23
CA ARG A 18 -15.85 -0.09 5.58
C ARG A 18 -14.74 -0.97 6.16
N VAL A 19 -15.05 -2.25 6.27
CA VAL A 19 -14.12 -3.29 6.73
C VAL A 19 -13.67 -4.13 5.55
N TYR A 20 -12.37 -4.36 5.47
CA TYR A 20 -11.75 -5.23 4.47
C TYR A 20 -10.98 -6.34 5.19
N THR A 21 -11.09 -7.56 4.67
CA THR A 21 -10.45 -8.77 5.21
C THR A 21 -9.46 -9.40 4.23
N SER A 22 -9.14 -8.68 3.17
CA SER A 22 -8.18 -9.04 2.14
C SER A 22 -7.29 -7.84 1.85
N ASP A 23 -6.15 -8.07 1.23
CA ASP A 23 -5.22 -7.03 0.81
C ASP A 23 -5.91 -5.93 0.01
N VAL A 24 -5.45 -4.69 0.21
CA VAL A 24 -6.06 -3.49 -0.37
C VAL A 24 -4.99 -2.56 -0.94
N ILE A 25 -5.37 -1.80 -1.96
CA ILE A 25 -4.69 -0.56 -2.33
C ILE A 25 -5.57 0.61 -1.91
N ILE A 26 -5.02 1.55 -1.17
CA ILE A 26 -5.69 2.82 -0.85
C ILE A 26 -5.14 3.91 -1.77
N THR A 27 -6.02 4.64 -2.44
CA THR A 27 -5.70 5.79 -3.31
C THR A 27 -6.43 7.04 -2.80
N PRO A 28 -6.05 8.25 -3.27
CA PRO A 28 -6.79 9.47 -2.94
C PRO A 28 -8.27 9.42 -3.36
N GLU A 29 -8.59 8.64 -4.38
CA GLU A 29 -9.94 8.49 -4.95
C GLU A 29 -10.78 7.40 -4.26
N GLY A 30 -10.16 6.51 -3.48
CA GLY A 30 -10.88 5.45 -2.78
C GLY A 30 -10.03 4.21 -2.45
N VAL A 31 -10.70 3.15 -2.03
CA VAL A 31 -10.08 1.86 -1.73
C VAL A 31 -10.34 0.88 -2.87
N MET A 32 -9.27 0.25 -3.34
CA MET A 32 -9.31 -0.87 -4.28
C MET A 32 -9.11 -2.17 -3.48
N PRO A 33 -10.20 -2.92 -3.19
CA PRO A 33 -10.10 -4.18 -2.48
C PRO A 33 -9.59 -5.31 -3.39
N GLY A 34 -9.09 -6.38 -2.77
CA GLY A 34 -8.71 -7.60 -3.50
C GLY A 34 -7.41 -7.43 -4.28
N TRP A 35 -6.48 -6.63 -3.75
CA TRP A 35 -5.17 -6.47 -4.35
C TRP A 35 -4.45 -7.83 -4.36
N TRP A 36 -4.29 -8.38 -5.55
CA TRP A 36 -3.69 -9.68 -5.75
C TRP A 36 -2.30 -9.51 -6.36
N ARG A 37 -1.30 -10.11 -5.72
CA ARG A 37 0.08 -10.15 -6.22
C ARG A 37 0.28 -11.36 -7.12
N LYS A 38 1.15 -11.22 -8.12
CA LYS A 38 1.60 -12.33 -8.97
C LYS A 38 2.26 -13.44 -8.15
N GLU A 39 3.00 -13.06 -7.11
CA GLU A 39 3.61 -13.97 -6.13
C GLU A 39 3.22 -13.55 -4.70
N GLY A 40 2.79 -14.51 -3.88
CA GLY A 40 2.25 -14.23 -2.54
C GLY A 40 3.22 -13.47 -1.61
N HIS A 41 4.52 -13.73 -1.70
CA HIS A 41 5.55 -13.16 -0.83
C HIS A 41 6.57 -12.26 -1.55
N ARG A 42 6.31 -11.88 -2.81
CA ARG A 42 7.23 -11.03 -3.58
C ARG A 42 6.45 -10.01 -4.37
N LEU A 43 6.73 -8.73 -4.15
CA LEU A 43 6.17 -7.67 -4.96
C LEU A 43 6.86 -7.62 -6.33
N CYS A 44 6.07 -7.53 -7.38
CA CYS A 44 6.50 -7.30 -8.76
C CYS A 44 5.99 -5.96 -9.26
N LEU A 45 6.66 -5.37 -10.26
CA LEU A 45 6.22 -4.11 -10.88
C LEU A 45 4.83 -4.21 -11.52
N GLU A 46 4.46 -5.41 -11.97
CA GLU A 46 3.13 -5.73 -12.52
C GLU A 46 2.03 -5.57 -11.46
N ASP A 47 2.33 -5.80 -10.17
CA ASP A 47 1.37 -5.67 -9.07
C ASP A 47 1.03 -4.19 -8.77
N LEU A 48 1.81 -3.27 -9.31
CA LEU A 48 1.63 -1.82 -9.20
C LEU A 48 1.04 -1.20 -10.49
N LYS A 49 0.63 -2.00 -11.47
CA LYS A 49 0.10 -1.50 -12.75
C LYS A 49 -1.04 -0.50 -12.55
N ASP A 50 -1.97 -0.81 -11.64
CA ASP A 50 -3.16 0.00 -11.39
C ASP A 50 -2.85 1.28 -10.59
N VAL A 51 -1.62 1.38 -10.06
CA VAL A 51 -1.09 2.54 -9.34
C VAL A 51 -0.44 3.52 -10.32
N TRP A 52 0.25 3.03 -11.35
CA TRP A 52 1.03 3.88 -12.27
C TRP A 52 0.18 4.88 -13.05
N ASP A 53 -0.97 4.45 -13.56
CA ASP A 53 -1.85 5.29 -14.38
C ASP A 53 -2.49 6.45 -13.59
N LYS A 54 -2.34 6.46 -12.27
CA LYS A 54 -2.97 7.44 -11.37
C LYS A 54 -2.00 8.49 -10.81
N ASN A 55 -0.76 8.55 -11.32
CA ASN A 55 0.27 9.52 -10.95
C ASN A 55 0.46 9.67 -9.42
N PRO A 56 1.00 8.65 -8.74
CA PRO A 56 1.32 8.71 -7.32
C PRO A 56 2.53 9.63 -7.07
N GLU A 57 2.49 10.38 -5.97
CA GLU A 57 3.68 11.10 -5.47
C GLU A 57 4.45 10.24 -4.47
N VAL A 58 3.75 9.38 -3.74
CA VAL A 58 4.30 8.45 -2.74
C VAL A 58 3.61 7.11 -2.85
N ILE A 59 4.38 6.02 -2.86
CA ILE A 59 3.88 4.65 -2.72
C ILE A 59 4.38 4.09 -1.40
N ILE A 60 3.44 3.73 -0.53
CA ILE A 60 3.71 3.03 0.72
C ILE A 60 3.39 1.56 0.54
N ILE A 61 4.35 0.69 0.82
CA ILE A 61 4.21 -0.77 0.71
C ILE A 61 4.18 -1.36 2.12
N GLY A 62 3.02 -1.90 2.49
CA GLY A 62 2.82 -2.68 3.71
C GLY A 62 3.18 -4.15 3.48
N THR A 63 4.24 -4.63 4.11
CA THR A 63 4.81 -5.98 3.88
C THR A 63 4.17 -7.10 4.71
N GLY A 64 2.98 -6.87 5.24
CA GLY A 64 2.31 -7.77 6.18
C GLY A 64 2.57 -7.37 7.63
N ALA A 65 1.88 -8.04 8.54
CA ALA A 65 2.04 -7.88 9.99
C ALA A 65 3.46 -8.20 10.44
N TYR A 66 4.07 -9.23 9.86
CA TYR A 66 5.42 -9.68 10.22
C TYR A 66 6.52 -9.22 9.26
N GLY A 67 6.14 -8.65 8.10
CA GLY A 67 7.09 -8.16 7.10
C GLY A 67 7.76 -9.26 6.29
N VAL A 68 7.05 -10.37 6.04
CA VAL A 68 7.60 -11.53 5.33
C VAL A 68 7.50 -11.35 3.80
N MET A 69 6.56 -10.51 3.33
CA MET A 69 6.53 -10.08 1.94
C MET A 69 7.81 -9.31 1.57
N LYS A 70 8.57 -9.87 0.63
CA LYS A 70 9.79 -9.26 0.10
C LYS A 70 9.43 -8.20 -0.92
N VAL A 71 10.06 -7.03 -0.78
CA VAL A 71 10.05 -5.97 -1.79
C VAL A 71 11.46 -5.93 -2.40
N PRO A 72 11.62 -6.44 -3.63
CA PRO A 72 12.92 -6.46 -4.30
C PRO A 72 13.47 -5.04 -4.54
N GLN A 73 14.80 -4.89 -4.49
CA GLN A 73 15.44 -3.58 -4.67
C GLN A 73 15.22 -3.01 -6.07
N ASP A 74 15.15 -3.85 -7.09
CA ASP A 74 14.82 -3.47 -8.47
C ASP A 74 13.43 -2.82 -8.58
N VAL A 75 12.45 -3.28 -7.78
CA VAL A 75 11.13 -2.65 -7.71
C VAL A 75 11.23 -1.26 -7.08
N VAL A 76 11.96 -1.12 -5.97
CA VAL A 76 12.20 0.16 -5.29
C VAL A 76 12.90 1.16 -6.21
N ASP A 77 13.95 0.71 -6.90
CA ASP A 77 14.74 1.54 -7.80
C ASP A 77 13.91 2.01 -9.00
N GLU A 78 13.05 1.15 -9.54
CA GLU A 78 12.14 1.51 -10.62
C GLU A 78 11.08 2.52 -10.17
N ILE A 79 10.51 2.38 -8.97
CA ILE A 79 9.60 3.39 -8.39
C ILE A 79 10.32 4.74 -8.31
N LYS A 80 11.55 4.77 -7.79
CA LYS A 80 12.35 6.00 -7.65
C LYS A 80 12.74 6.60 -9.00
N LYS A 81 13.09 5.79 -10.00
CA LYS A 81 13.39 6.25 -11.36
C LYS A 81 12.22 6.99 -12.01
N ARG A 82 10.99 6.65 -11.62
CA ARG A 82 9.76 7.32 -12.07
C ARG A 82 9.48 8.63 -11.32
N GLY A 83 10.38 9.06 -10.43
CA GLY A 83 10.22 10.27 -9.62
C GLY A 83 9.23 10.10 -8.46
N VAL A 84 8.87 8.86 -8.12
CA VAL A 84 7.91 8.55 -7.07
C VAL A 84 8.67 8.16 -5.80
N GLU A 85 8.26 8.71 -4.67
CA GLU A 85 8.80 8.32 -3.38
C GLU A 85 8.25 6.96 -2.95
N VAL A 86 9.08 6.14 -2.32
CA VAL A 86 8.67 4.80 -1.88
C VAL A 86 9.07 4.55 -0.44
N GLU A 87 8.08 4.15 0.35
CA GLU A 87 8.23 3.76 1.74
C GLU A 87 7.86 2.29 1.91
N VAL A 88 8.77 1.49 2.47
CA VAL A 88 8.55 0.05 2.69
C VAL A 88 8.57 -0.21 4.18
N ALA A 89 7.44 -0.67 4.72
CA ALA A 89 7.31 -0.91 6.15
C ALA A 89 6.36 -2.09 6.45
N ARG A 90 6.42 -2.62 7.68
CA ARG A 90 5.37 -3.51 8.18
C ARG A 90 4.02 -2.79 8.12
N THR A 91 2.95 -3.52 7.81
CA THR A 91 1.63 -2.92 7.53
C THR A 91 1.14 -2.02 8.66
N GLY A 92 1.40 -2.38 9.92
CA GLY A 92 1.03 -1.54 11.07
C GLY A 92 1.73 -0.16 11.11
N HIS A 93 2.96 -0.06 10.59
CA HIS A 93 3.66 1.22 10.44
C HIS A 93 3.27 1.92 9.13
N ALA A 94 3.14 1.17 8.04
CA ALA A 94 2.68 1.68 6.74
C ALA A 94 1.34 2.43 6.86
N VAL A 95 0.40 1.91 7.64
CA VAL A 95 -0.89 2.55 7.93
C VAL A 95 -0.72 3.92 8.62
N LYS A 96 0.23 4.06 9.55
CA LYS A 96 0.49 5.33 10.22
C LYS A 96 1.07 6.36 9.26
N LEU A 97 2.10 5.96 8.50
CA LEU A 97 2.71 6.79 7.46
C LEU A 97 1.68 7.26 6.43
N TYR A 98 0.77 6.36 6.03
CA TYR A 98 -0.34 6.70 5.14
C TYR A 98 -1.21 7.81 5.74
N ASN A 99 -1.75 7.61 6.94
CA ASN A 99 -2.64 8.59 7.57
C ASN A 99 -1.97 9.96 7.79
N GLU A 100 -0.66 10.00 8.05
CA GLU A 100 0.10 11.25 8.24
C GLU A 100 0.31 12.06 6.94
N MET A 101 0.31 11.38 5.79
CA MET A 101 0.62 11.95 4.49
C MET A 101 -0.58 12.07 3.54
N LYS A 102 -1.67 11.32 3.77
CA LYS A 102 -2.80 11.14 2.83
C LYS A 102 -3.47 12.44 2.34
N ASP A 103 -3.45 13.49 3.15
CA ASP A 103 -4.07 14.79 2.82
C ASP A 103 -3.05 15.85 2.38
N LYS A 104 -1.75 15.52 2.37
CA LYS A 104 -0.66 16.43 1.97
C LYS A 104 -0.12 16.14 0.57
N ARG A 105 -0.19 14.88 0.16
CA ARG A 105 0.37 14.36 -1.10
C ARG A 105 -0.55 13.30 -1.69
N ARG A 106 -0.39 12.99 -2.97
CA ARG A 106 -1.05 11.87 -3.66
C ARG A 106 -0.41 10.54 -3.25
N VAL A 107 -0.78 10.07 -2.06
CA VAL A 107 -0.25 8.83 -1.47
C VAL A 107 -1.07 7.62 -1.90
N PHE A 108 -0.37 6.57 -2.29
CA PHE A 108 -0.92 5.26 -2.59
C PHE A 108 -0.38 4.25 -1.58
N ALA A 109 -1.24 3.53 -0.87
CA ALA A 109 -0.82 2.53 0.11
C ALA A 109 -1.23 1.12 -0.36
N CYS A 110 -0.25 0.28 -0.68
CA CYS A 110 -0.46 -1.12 -1.07
C CYS A 110 -0.21 -1.99 0.17
N LEU A 111 -1.27 -2.50 0.78
CA LEU A 111 -1.22 -3.08 2.12
C LEU A 111 -1.52 -4.58 2.10
N HIS A 112 -0.50 -5.38 2.41
CA HIS A 112 -0.69 -6.78 2.75
C HIS A 112 -1.18 -6.91 4.20
N LEU A 113 -2.32 -7.55 4.44
CA LEU A 113 -2.93 -7.58 5.77
C LEU A 113 -2.50 -8.75 6.65
N THR A 114 -1.82 -9.77 6.08
CA THR A 114 -1.41 -10.99 6.79
C THR A 114 0.11 -11.15 6.90
N CYS A 115 0.71 -12.19 6.32
CA CYS A 115 2.13 -12.55 6.50
C CYS A 115 2.88 -12.55 5.17
#